data_AF-A0A9E4T735-F1
#
_entry.id   AF-A0A9E4T735-F1
#
_cell.length_a   1.000
_cell.length_b   1.000
_cell.length_c   1.000
_cell.angle_alpha   90.00
_cell.angle_beta   90.00
_cell.angle_gamma   90.00
#
_symmetry.space_group_name_H-M   'P 1'
#
loop_
_entity.id
_entity.type
_entity.pdbx_description
1 polymer ?
#
loop_
_entity_poly.entity_id
_entity_poly.type
_entity_poly.pdbx_seq_one_letter_code
_entity_poly.pdbx_strand_id
1 'polypeptide(L)' 'MKSAFLAIPILISGCSESVDVEFFNYQDCRKKMTAEYIDQGVDPVAANMKSKAYCKEQQADRR' A
#
# COMPACT_ATOMS: atom_id res chain seq x y z
N MET A 1 -5.41 56.70 -23.70
CA MET A 1 -4.52 55.90 -22.82
C MET A 1 -5.05 54.48 -22.85
N LYS A 2 -4.32 53.53 -23.46
CA LYS A 2 -4.73 52.13 -23.62
C LYS A 2 -4.19 51.35 -22.42
N SER A 3 -5.06 50.97 -21.49
CA SER A 3 -4.72 50.11 -20.36
C SER A 3 -4.50 48.68 -20.86
N ALA A 4 -3.24 48.25 -20.88
CA ALA A 4 -2.88 46.85 -21.08
C ALA A 4 -2.92 46.14 -19.74
N PHE A 5 -4.00 45.40 -19.46
CA PHE A 5 -4.06 44.47 -18.34
C PHE A 5 -3.31 43.19 -18.72
N LEU A 6 -2.07 43.06 -18.23
CA LEU A 6 -1.32 41.81 -18.26
C LEU A 6 -1.90 40.86 -17.20
N ALA A 7 -2.85 40.03 -17.61
CA ALA A 7 -3.28 38.89 -16.81
C ALA A 7 -2.17 37.84 -16.84
N ILE A 8 -1.46 37.66 -15.73
CA ILE A 8 -0.49 36.58 -15.53
C ILE A 8 -1.30 35.35 -15.10
N PRO A 9 -1.44 34.30 -15.93
CA PRO A 9 -1.97 33.04 -15.46
C PRO A 9 -0.92 32.42 -14.54
N ILE A 10 -1.17 32.49 -13.24
CA ILE A 10 -0.40 31.76 -12.24
C ILE A 10 -0.73 30.28 -12.44
N LEU A 11 0.11 29.60 -13.24
CA LEU A 11 0.13 28.15 -13.34
C LEU A 11 0.71 27.61 -12.04
N ILE A 12 -0.13 27.51 -11.01
CA ILE A 12 0.18 26.73 -9.81
C ILE A 12 0.12 25.26 -10.24
N SER A 13 1.22 24.77 -10.81
CA SER A 13 1.46 23.35 -11.07
C SER A 13 1.68 22.64 -9.74
N GLY A 14 0.64 22.60 -8.91
CA GLY A 14 0.58 21.80 -7.69
C GLY A 14 0.15 20.38 -8.04
N CYS A 15 0.98 19.63 -8.75
CA CYS A 15 0.85 18.17 -8.82
C CYS A 15 1.43 17.55 -7.55
N SER A 16 0.84 17.87 -6.41
CA SER A 16 1.03 17.06 -5.20
C SER A 16 -0.02 15.96 -5.22
N GLU A 17 0.11 15.06 -6.19
CA GLU A 17 -0.61 13.79 -6.16
C GLU A 17 -0.13 13.10 -4.88
N SER A 18 -1.00 13.02 -3.87
CA SER A 18 -0.71 12.33 -2.62
C SER A 18 -0.44 10.88 -3.00
N VAL A 19 0.84 10.51 -3.06
CA VAL A 19 1.25 9.15 -3.31
C VAL A 19 0.87 8.38 -2.05
N ASP A 20 -0.35 7.83 -2.02
CA ASP A 20 -0.77 6.82 -1.06
C ASP A 20 0.06 5.58 -1.34
N VAL A 21 1.29 5.58 -0.84
CA VAL A 21 2.11 4.38 -0.80
C VAL A 21 1.44 3.50 0.25
N GLU A 22 0.63 2.53 -0.19
CA GLU A 22 0.09 1.50 0.70
C GLU A 22 1.24 0.81 1.43
N PHE A 23 1.47 1.20 2.68
CA PHE A 23 2.52 0.60 3.50
C PHE A 23 2.13 -0.85 3.79
N PHE A 24 3.00 -1.78 3.41
CA PHE A 24 2.82 -3.18 3.71
C PHE A 24 2.83 -3.42 5.23
N ASN A 25 1.67 -3.79 5.79
CA ASN A 25 1.54 -4.16 7.20
C ASN A 25 1.68 -5.69 7.37
N TYR A 26 2.82 -6.11 7.90
CA TYR A 26 3.14 -7.51 8.14
C TYR A 26 2.13 -8.23 9.07
N GLN A 27 1.66 -7.58 10.14
CA GLN A 27 0.74 -8.23 11.08
C GLN A 27 -0.63 -8.44 10.45
N ASP A 28 -1.09 -7.46 9.67
CA ASP A 28 -2.35 -7.56 8.92
C ASP A 28 -2.27 -8.65 7.85
N CYS A 29 -1.17 -8.70 7.10
CA CYS A 29 -0.90 -9.78 6.15
C CYS A 29 -0.99 -11.15 6.85
N ARG A 30 -0.27 -11.31 7.97
CA ARG A 30 -0.22 -12.59 8.68
C ARG A 30 -1.59 -13.02 9.18
N LYS A 31 -2.39 -12.10 9.70
CA LYS A 31 -3.75 -12.38 10.17
C LYS A 31 -4.65 -12.83 9.00
N LYS A 32 -4.65 -12.08 7.90
CA LYS A 32 -5.46 -12.38 6.70
C LYS A 32 -5.09 -13.73 6.09
N MET A 33 -3.80 -13.96 5.84
CA MET A 33 -3.33 -15.21 5.24
C MET A 33 -3.55 -16.43 6.15
N THR A 34 -3.50 -16.24 7.48
CA THR A 34 -3.77 -17.36 8.41
C THR A 34 -5.22 -17.79 8.33
N ALA A 35 -6.16 -16.84 8.26
CA ALA A 35 -7.56 -17.14 8.04
C ALA A 35 -7.76 -17.84 6.69
N GLU A 36 -7.15 -17.33 5.62
CA GLU A 36 -7.27 -17.91 4.29
C GLU A 36 -6.76 -19.37 4.22
N TYR A 37 -5.61 -19.67 4.85
CA TYR A 37 -5.11 -21.05 4.88
C TYR A 37 -5.96 -21.97 5.76
N ILE A 38 -6.54 -21.47 6.85
CA ILE A 38 -7.49 -22.25 7.65
C ILE A 38 -8.74 -22.57 6.82
N ASP A 39 -9.25 -21.59 6.05
CA ASP A 39 -10.40 -21.78 5.16
C ASP A 39 -10.10 -22.79 4.04
N GLN A 40 -8.84 -22.92 3.63
CA GLN A 40 -8.35 -23.95 2.71
C GLN A 40 -8.16 -25.32 3.37
N GLY A 41 -8.46 -25.47 4.65
CA GLY A 41 -8.35 -26.72 5.41
C GLY A 41 -6.96 -27.01 5.97
N VAL A 42 -6.05 -26.03 6.00
CA VAL A 42 -4.74 -26.18 6.63
C VAL A 42 -4.90 -26.11 8.15
N ASP A 43 -4.23 -27.01 8.88
CA ASP A 43 -4.16 -26.97 10.34
C ASP A 43 -3.81 -25.56 10.85
N PRO A 44 -4.48 -25.02 11.90
CA PRO A 44 -4.26 -23.64 12.36
C PRO A 44 -2.81 -23.28 12.71
N VAL A 45 -2.03 -24.23 13.24
CA VAL A 45 -0.62 -24.00 13.55
C VAL A 45 0.20 -23.96 12.27
N ALA A 46 -0.03 -24.90 11.35
CA ALA A 46 0.61 -24.93 10.05
C ALA A 46 0.25 -23.70 9.19
N ALA A 47 -1.02 -23.28 9.21
CA ALA A 47 -1.52 -22.08 8.54
C ALA A 47 -0.80 -20.83 9.03
N ASN A 48 -0.69 -20.66 10.35
CA ASN A 48 0.02 -19.53 10.95
C ASN A 48 1.52 -19.52 10.57
N MET A 49 2.17 -20.69 10.54
CA MET A 49 3.56 -20.82 10.11
C MET A 49 3.75 -20.49 8.61
N LYS A 50 2.84 -20.97 7.76
CA LYS A 50 2.82 -20.69 6.32
C LYS A 50 2.61 -19.21 6.04
N SER A 51 1.65 -18.57 6.71
CA SER A 51 1.39 -17.13 6.64
C SER A 51 2.61 -16.31 7.06
N LYS A 52 3.32 -16.75 8.11
CA LYS A 52 4.54 -16.09 8.58
C LYS A 52 5.63 -16.08 7.50
N ALA A 53 5.82 -17.20 6.79
CA ALA A 53 6.80 -17.29 5.70
C ALA A 53 6.39 -16.38 4.53
N TYR A 54 5.17 -16.53 4.02
CA TYR A 54 4.64 -15.74 2.91
C TYR A 54 4.72 -14.22 3.18
N CYS A 55 4.26 -13.77 4.36
CA CYS A 55 4.26 -12.34 4.67
C CYS A 55 5.67 -11.77 4.89
N LYS A 56 6.66 -12.60 5.24
CA LYS A 56 8.06 -12.17 5.29
C LYS A 56 8.65 -11.98 3.90
N GLU A 57 8.34 -12.88 2.97
CA GLU A 57 8.73 -12.76 1.56
C GLU A 57 8.14 -11.48 0.96
N GLN A 58 6.84 -11.27 1.14
CA GLN A 58 6.17 -10.04 0.70
C GLN A 58 6.77 -8.77 1.32
N GLN A 59 7.23 -8.83 2.58
CA GLN A 59 7.91 -7.70 3.20
C GLN A 59 9.30 -7.47 2.63
N ALA A 60 10.02 -8.53 2.25
CA ALA A 60 11.35 -8.45 1.67
C ALA A 60 11.31 -7.91 0.23
N ASP A 61 10.35 -8.37 -0.58
CA ASP A 61 10.17 -7.94 -1.97
C ASP A 61 9.74 -6.47 -2.10
N ARG A 62 9.20 -5.90 -1.02
CA ARG A 62 8.70 -4.52 -0.96
C ARG A 62 9.65 -3.56 -0.24
N ARG A 63 10.83 -4.03 0.19
CA ARG A 63 11.90 -3.23 0.80
C ARG A 63 12.94 -2.87 -0.24
#